data_AF-B6QIZ0-F1
#
_entry.id   AF-B6QIZ0-F1
#
_cell.length_a   1.000
_cell.length_b   1.000
_cell.length_c   1.000
_cell.angle_alpha   90.00
_cell.angle_beta   90.00
_cell.angle_gamma   90.00
#
_symmetry.space_group_name_H-M   'P 1'
#
loop_
_entity.id
_entity.type
_entity.pdbx_description
1 polymer ?
#
loop_
_entity_poly.entity_id
_entity_poly.type
_entity_poly.pdbx_seq_one_letter_code
_entity_poly.pdbx_strand_id
1 'polypeptide(L)'
;MTTTSYTMTETTSTIDAATAYLDEEIDSSGEGDLTYEIGTIFKSLFATDRCITPRDAAHQIDAVYSDIWFPMDPTFRFRPDKGMPGYLGTLNEFIFTLARLLRYDDIRQDTLFLLILEILELPPRAAQIWDEDCKLYKHNPMFNLNMDDDWNMNSIPDSMLDEDDTTSASDIQEKCDDYMNYSAFLARCTGAGLYKNKTTDSGYKYCTYGIDDGLEKDMPQGIIRKSRILVAANYVLLSGRPVRDFCYSYPSDSDRGKMERDMWNSWKERFKVVADSQDEDPEIKEVTRKAHKIMVDY
;
A
#
# COMPACT_ATOMS: atom_id res chain seq x y z
N MET A 1 -8.59 -48.79 -35.19
CA MET A 1 -8.87 -48.44 -33.78
C MET A 1 -7.57 -47.92 -33.21
N THR A 2 -7.44 -46.60 -33.11
CA THR A 2 -6.25 -45.94 -32.57
C THR A 2 -6.77 -44.89 -31.61
N THR A 3 -6.65 -45.16 -30.32
CA THR A 3 -7.11 -44.28 -29.24
C THR A 3 -5.96 -43.33 -28.92
N THR A 4 -6.08 -42.07 -29.32
CA THR A 4 -5.14 -41.02 -28.91
C THR A 4 -5.49 -40.60 -27.50
N SER A 5 -4.65 -40.97 -26.54
CA SER A 5 -4.72 -40.49 -25.17
C SER A 5 -4.30 -39.01 -25.13
N TYR A 6 -5.22 -38.14 -24.74
CA TYR A 6 -4.90 -36.76 -24.38
C TYR A 6 -4.19 -36.78 -23.03
N THR A 7 -2.89 -36.51 -23.04
CA THR A 7 -2.15 -36.16 -21.82
C THR A 7 -2.56 -34.73 -21.46
N MET A 8 -3.37 -34.57 -20.40
CA MET A 8 -3.52 -33.27 -19.75
C MET A 8 -2.16 -32.93 -19.14
N THR A 9 -1.53 -31.88 -19.65
CA THR A 9 -0.45 -31.19 -18.95
C THR A 9 -1.02 -30.58 -17.68
N GLU A 10 -0.70 -31.18 -16.54
CA GLU A 10 -0.79 -30.55 -15.23
C GLU A 10 -0.13 -29.17 -15.33
N THR A 11 -0.93 -28.13 -15.17
CA THR A 11 -0.42 -26.77 -15.01
C THR A 11 0.14 -26.73 -13.60
N THR A 12 1.46 -26.83 -13.47
CA THR A 12 2.16 -26.56 -12.21
C THR A 12 1.75 -25.16 -11.76
N SER A 13 0.92 -25.09 -10.73
CA SER A 13 0.54 -23.84 -10.08
C SER A 13 1.81 -23.23 -9.51
N THR A 14 2.41 -22.27 -10.21
CA THR A 14 3.47 -21.43 -9.66
C THR A 14 2.88 -20.70 -8.46
N ILE A 15 3.41 -20.99 -7.26
CA ILE A 15 3.07 -20.27 -6.04
C ILE A 15 3.37 -18.78 -6.28
N ASP A 16 2.40 -17.90 -6.01
CA ASP A 16 2.62 -16.46 -6.19
C ASP A 16 3.55 -15.89 -5.10
N ALA A 17 4.18 -14.75 -5.39
CA ALA A 17 5.24 -14.18 -4.54
C ALA A 17 4.77 -13.90 -3.10
N ALA A 18 3.51 -13.48 -2.91
CA ALA A 18 2.97 -13.23 -1.57
C ALA A 18 2.82 -14.53 -0.77
N THR A 19 2.38 -15.60 -1.43
CA THR A 19 2.28 -16.94 -0.81
C THR A 19 3.67 -17.50 -0.50
N ALA A 20 4.63 -17.35 -1.41
CA ALA A 20 6.01 -17.78 -1.21
C ALA A 20 6.67 -17.05 -0.03
N TYR A 21 6.46 -15.73 0.09
CA TYR A 21 6.93 -14.93 1.22
C TYR A 21 6.35 -15.45 2.54
N LEU A 22 5.04 -15.70 2.61
CA LEU A 22 4.42 -16.24 3.82
C LEU A 22 4.95 -17.63 4.19
N ASP A 23 5.15 -18.49 3.20
CA ASP A 23 5.74 -19.82 3.42
C ASP A 23 7.16 -19.71 3.96
N GLU A 24 8.00 -18.83 3.39
CA GLU A 24 9.37 -18.61 3.84
C GLU A 24 9.45 -18.07 5.28
N GLU A 25 8.66 -17.05 5.62
CA GLU A 25 8.63 -16.47 6.96
C GLU A 25 8.16 -17.49 8.01
N ILE A 26 7.17 -18.32 7.68
CA ILE A 26 6.67 -19.37 8.57
C ILE A 26 7.70 -20.49 8.73
N ASP A 27 8.28 -20.99 7.62
CA ASP A 27 9.20 -22.12 7.63
C ASP A 27 10.56 -21.78 8.28
N SER A 28 10.97 -20.50 8.22
CA SER A 28 12.17 -19.99 8.87
C SER A 28 11.99 -19.67 10.36
N SER A 29 10.75 -19.64 10.85
CA SER A 29 10.40 -19.28 12.22
C SER A 29 9.97 -20.51 13.05
N GLY A 30 10.14 -20.41 14.38
CA GLY A 30 9.66 -21.45 15.30
C GLY A 30 8.19 -21.25 15.70
N GLU A 31 7.45 -22.33 15.88
CA GLU A 31 6.09 -22.26 16.46
C GLU A 31 6.09 -21.53 17.80
N GLY A 32 5.15 -20.60 18.00
CA GLY A 32 5.10 -19.70 19.15
C GLY A 32 5.99 -18.45 19.05
N ASP A 33 6.79 -18.30 18.00
CA ASP A 33 7.47 -17.05 17.67
C ASP A 33 6.50 -16.04 17.04
N LEU A 34 6.73 -14.74 17.27
CA LEU A 34 5.87 -13.69 16.75
C LEU A 34 5.72 -13.74 15.21
N THR A 35 6.81 -13.96 14.47
CA THR A 35 6.78 -14.02 13.00
C THR A 35 5.97 -15.22 12.53
N TYR A 36 6.15 -16.38 13.16
CA TYR A 36 5.38 -17.59 12.85
C TYR A 36 3.87 -17.38 13.03
N GLU A 37 3.47 -16.81 14.17
CA GLU A 37 2.07 -16.63 14.52
C GLU A 37 1.38 -15.61 13.60
N ILE A 38 2.03 -14.46 13.35
CA ILE A 38 1.50 -13.44 12.44
C ILE A 38 1.45 -13.97 11.00
N GLY A 39 2.51 -14.62 10.52
CA GLY A 39 2.56 -15.22 9.19
C GLY A 39 1.45 -16.25 8.97
N THR A 40 1.19 -17.12 9.96
CA THR A 40 0.12 -18.12 9.90
C THR A 40 -1.28 -17.49 9.78
N ILE A 41 -1.51 -16.36 10.45
CA ILE A 41 -2.76 -15.61 10.34
C ILE A 41 -2.93 -15.05 8.92
N PHE A 42 -1.89 -14.42 8.36
CA PHE A 42 -1.93 -13.89 6.99
C PHE A 42 -2.12 -15.01 5.94
N LYS A 43 -1.44 -16.15 6.11
CA LYS A 43 -1.61 -17.33 5.26
C LYS A 43 -3.05 -17.85 5.29
N SER A 44 -3.65 -17.90 6.47
CA SER A 44 -5.06 -18.31 6.64
C SER A 44 -6.03 -17.29 6.04
N LEU A 45 -5.72 -15.99 6.15
CA LEU A 45 -6.54 -14.90 5.59
C LEU A 45 -6.56 -14.91 4.05
N PHE A 46 -5.44 -15.27 3.42
CA PHE A 46 -5.29 -15.28 1.95
C PHE A 46 -5.51 -16.64 1.30
N ALA A 47 -5.80 -17.69 2.08
CA ALA A 47 -6.17 -18.98 1.54
C ALA A 47 -7.38 -18.88 0.59
N THR A 48 -7.40 -19.69 -0.47
CA THR A 48 -8.42 -19.64 -1.53
C THR A 48 -9.84 -19.86 -1.01
N ASP A 49 -10.00 -20.65 0.04
CA ASP A 49 -11.26 -20.92 0.73
C ASP A 49 -11.60 -19.87 1.80
N ARG A 50 -10.72 -18.89 2.03
CA ARG A 50 -10.81 -17.85 3.05
C ARG A 50 -11.17 -18.43 4.42
N CYS A 51 -10.25 -19.22 4.97
CA CYS A 51 -10.40 -19.85 6.28
C CYS A 51 -10.87 -18.89 7.39
N ILE A 52 -10.47 -17.61 7.31
CA ILE A 52 -10.83 -16.57 8.28
C ILE A 52 -11.20 -15.25 7.59
N THR A 53 -12.05 -14.45 8.24
CA THR A 53 -12.39 -13.10 7.77
C THR A 53 -11.34 -12.07 8.22
N PRO A 54 -11.27 -10.86 7.60
CA PRO A 54 -10.40 -9.78 8.10
C PRO A 54 -10.64 -9.43 9.57
N ARG A 55 -11.89 -9.53 10.03
CA ARG A 55 -12.25 -9.33 11.45
C ARG A 55 -11.65 -10.42 12.34
N ASP A 56 -11.81 -11.68 11.95
CA ASP A 56 -11.26 -12.80 12.72
C ASP A 56 -9.73 -12.71 12.79
N ALA A 57 -9.09 -12.37 11.67
CA ALA A 57 -7.65 -12.14 11.60
C ALA A 57 -7.22 -10.98 12.51
N ALA A 58 -7.94 -9.85 12.54
CA ALA A 58 -7.64 -8.73 13.44
C ALA A 58 -7.70 -9.17 14.92
N HIS A 59 -8.72 -9.94 15.30
CA HIS A 59 -8.83 -10.47 16.66
C HIS A 59 -7.72 -11.47 17.00
N GLN A 60 -7.31 -12.33 16.05
CA GLN A 60 -6.19 -13.24 16.25
C GLN A 60 -4.87 -12.47 16.41
N ILE A 61 -4.65 -11.42 15.62
CA ILE A 61 -3.48 -10.55 15.75
C ILE A 61 -3.39 -9.90 17.14
N ASP A 62 -4.50 -9.37 17.69
CA ASP A 62 -4.54 -8.82 19.07
C ASP A 62 -4.34 -9.90 20.15
N ALA A 63 -4.84 -11.11 19.90
CA ALA A 63 -4.60 -12.26 20.78
C ALA A 63 -3.12 -12.65 20.80
N VAL A 64 -2.42 -12.66 19.66
CA VAL A 64 -0.97 -12.90 19.59
C VAL A 64 -0.20 -11.93 20.48
N TYR A 65 -0.59 -10.65 20.52
CA TYR A 65 0.02 -9.69 21.45
C TYR A 65 -0.16 -10.12 22.92
N SER A 66 -1.40 -10.44 23.30
CA SER A 66 -1.78 -10.65 24.70
C SER A 66 -1.33 -12.00 25.25
N ASP A 67 -1.40 -13.02 24.42
CA ASP A 67 -1.28 -14.42 24.83
C ASP A 67 0.14 -14.96 24.58
N ILE A 68 0.88 -14.37 23.62
CA ILE A 68 2.19 -14.85 23.18
C ILE A 68 3.26 -13.79 23.41
N TRP A 69 3.19 -12.64 22.73
CA TRP A 69 4.26 -11.63 22.74
C TRP A 69 4.47 -10.98 24.10
N PHE A 70 3.41 -10.44 24.71
CA PHE A 70 3.53 -9.70 25.97
C PHE A 70 3.99 -10.60 27.14
N PRO A 71 3.51 -11.86 27.27
CA PRO A 71 4.02 -12.79 28.28
C PRO A 71 5.45 -13.29 28.04
N MET A 72 5.95 -13.26 26.79
CA MET A 72 7.27 -13.78 26.42
C MET A 72 8.41 -13.11 27.18
N ASP A 73 8.30 -11.79 27.42
CA ASP A 73 9.24 -11.05 28.26
C ASP A 73 8.50 -10.44 29.47
N PRO A 74 8.63 -11.04 30.67
CA PRO A 74 8.02 -10.55 31.89
C PRO A 74 8.42 -9.12 32.28
N THR A 75 9.49 -8.57 31.69
CA THR A 75 9.92 -7.19 31.93
C THR A 75 9.09 -6.17 31.18
N PHE A 76 8.35 -6.54 30.11
CA PHE A 76 7.50 -5.62 29.36
C PHE A 76 6.47 -4.89 30.23
N ARG A 77 5.95 -5.54 31.28
CA ARG A 77 5.02 -4.91 32.24
C ARG A 77 5.59 -3.72 32.99
N PHE A 78 6.91 -3.59 33.05
CA PHE A 78 7.62 -2.49 33.70
C PHE A 78 8.11 -1.43 32.72
N ARG A 79 8.03 -1.70 31.41
CA ARG A 79 8.41 -0.74 30.37
C ARG A 79 7.19 0.08 29.96
N PRO A 80 7.33 1.40 29.75
CA PRO A 80 6.22 2.24 29.29
C PRO A 80 5.64 1.78 27.93
N ASP A 81 6.49 1.26 27.06
CA ASP A 81 6.15 0.80 25.72
C ASP A 81 5.48 -0.59 25.68
N LYS A 82 5.56 -1.35 26.77
CA LYS A 82 5.02 -2.71 26.89
C LYS A 82 5.44 -3.65 25.76
N GLY A 83 6.65 -3.48 25.23
CA GLY A 83 7.17 -4.26 24.10
C GLY A 83 6.45 -3.99 22.77
N MET A 84 5.60 -2.96 22.68
CA MET A 84 4.83 -2.65 21.48
C MET A 84 5.69 -2.35 20.24
N PRO A 85 6.85 -1.67 20.32
CA PRO A 85 7.64 -1.36 19.12
C PRO A 85 8.05 -2.60 18.32
N GLY A 86 8.47 -3.67 19.00
CA GLY A 86 8.82 -4.94 18.34
C GLY A 86 7.61 -5.60 17.70
N TYR A 87 6.50 -5.72 18.45
CA TYR A 87 5.25 -6.31 17.95
C TYR A 87 4.69 -5.57 16.72
N LEU A 88 4.63 -4.24 16.80
CA LEU A 88 4.13 -3.41 15.71
C LEU A 88 5.09 -3.38 14.53
N GLY A 89 6.40 -3.47 14.78
CA GLY A 89 7.41 -3.58 13.73
C GLY A 89 7.16 -4.80 12.85
N THR A 90 7.07 -6.00 13.46
CA THR A 90 6.81 -7.24 12.73
C THR A 90 5.45 -7.21 12.02
N LEU A 91 4.39 -6.76 12.68
CA LEU A 91 3.07 -6.65 12.04
C LEU A 91 3.08 -5.72 10.82
N ASN A 92 3.72 -4.56 10.94
CA ASN A 92 3.84 -3.60 9.85
C ASN A 92 4.67 -4.16 8.69
N GLU A 93 5.75 -4.90 8.98
CA GLU A 93 6.58 -5.55 7.98
C GLU A 93 5.78 -6.53 7.11
N PHE A 94 4.95 -7.39 7.72
CA PHE A 94 4.02 -8.24 6.97
C PHE A 94 3.06 -7.41 6.12
N ILE A 95 2.40 -6.41 6.71
CA ILE A 95 1.40 -5.58 6.01
C ILE A 95 2.03 -4.93 4.78
N PHE A 96 3.17 -4.27 4.94
CA PHE A 96 3.75 -3.49 3.86
C PHE A 96 4.44 -4.37 2.81
N THR A 97 5.09 -5.46 3.22
CA THR A 97 5.66 -6.44 2.28
C THR A 97 4.57 -7.07 1.44
N LEU A 98 3.48 -7.54 2.06
CA LEU A 98 2.33 -8.08 1.33
C LEU A 98 1.67 -7.04 0.42
N ALA A 99 1.59 -5.78 0.85
CA ALA A 99 1.07 -4.69 0.01
C ALA A 99 1.94 -4.43 -1.24
N ARG A 100 3.23 -4.77 -1.22
CA ARG A 100 4.12 -4.70 -2.41
C ARG A 100 3.96 -5.93 -3.30
N LEU A 101 3.92 -7.12 -2.69
CA LEU A 101 3.88 -8.40 -3.42
C LEU A 101 2.53 -8.71 -4.05
N LEU A 102 1.43 -8.27 -3.44
CA LEU A 102 0.08 -8.46 -3.97
C LEU A 102 -0.16 -7.46 -5.10
N ARG A 103 -0.54 -7.95 -6.28
CA ARG A 103 -0.88 -7.09 -7.42
C ARG A 103 -1.96 -6.07 -7.03
N TYR A 104 -1.85 -4.84 -7.51
CA TYR A 104 -2.75 -3.73 -7.19
C TYR A 104 -4.24 -4.00 -7.45
N ASP A 105 -4.54 -4.91 -8.39
CA ASP A 105 -5.86 -5.34 -8.84
C ASP A 105 -6.32 -6.68 -8.22
N ASP A 106 -5.50 -7.29 -7.36
CA ASP A 106 -5.83 -8.54 -6.66
C ASP A 106 -6.81 -8.27 -5.50
N ILE A 107 -7.80 -9.16 -5.32
CA ILE A 107 -8.78 -9.06 -4.23
C ILE A 107 -8.13 -9.15 -2.83
N ARG A 108 -6.93 -9.72 -2.73
CA ARG A 108 -6.15 -9.78 -1.49
C ARG A 108 -5.64 -8.40 -1.07
N GLN A 109 -5.43 -7.45 -2.00
CA GLN A 109 -5.15 -6.05 -1.64
C GLN A 109 -6.31 -5.44 -0.86
N ASP A 110 -7.56 -5.66 -1.33
CA ASP A 110 -8.75 -5.20 -0.62
C ASP A 110 -8.89 -5.91 0.73
N THR A 111 -8.54 -7.20 0.79
CA THR A 111 -8.59 -8.00 2.02
C THR A 111 -7.59 -7.50 3.06
N LEU A 112 -6.36 -7.18 2.63
CA LEU A 112 -5.32 -6.58 3.46
C LEU A 112 -5.75 -5.19 3.97
N PHE A 113 -6.31 -4.36 3.11
CA PHE A 113 -6.86 -3.05 3.51
C PHE A 113 -8.00 -3.19 4.53
N LEU A 114 -8.95 -4.11 4.31
CA LEU A 114 -10.04 -4.39 5.26
C LEU A 114 -9.51 -4.88 6.62
N LEU A 115 -8.43 -5.67 6.62
CA LEU A 115 -7.77 -6.08 7.86
C LEU A 115 -7.29 -4.86 8.66
N ILE A 116 -6.69 -3.86 8.01
CA ILE A 116 -6.29 -2.62 8.70
C ILE A 116 -7.50 -1.94 9.33
N LEU A 117 -8.62 -1.83 8.61
CA LEU A 117 -9.83 -1.23 9.17
C LEU A 117 -10.35 -2.00 10.39
N GLU A 118 -10.37 -3.33 10.35
CA GLU A 118 -10.80 -4.15 11.48
C GLU A 118 -9.83 -4.05 12.67
N ILE A 119 -8.52 -4.01 12.41
CA ILE A 119 -7.49 -3.76 13.43
C ILE A 119 -7.74 -2.41 14.12
N LEU A 120 -8.08 -1.38 13.35
CA LEU A 120 -8.40 -0.08 13.90
C LEU A 120 -9.64 -0.11 14.79
N GLU A 121 -10.59 -1.01 14.59
CA GLU A 121 -11.80 -1.13 15.40
C GLU A 121 -11.60 -1.92 16.71
N LEU A 122 -10.42 -2.52 16.92
CA LEU A 122 -10.11 -3.23 18.15
C LEU A 122 -10.04 -2.29 19.37
N PRO A 123 -10.27 -2.82 20.59
CA PRO A 123 -10.17 -2.04 21.82
C PRO A 123 -8.78 -1.38 21.96
N PRO A 124 -8.70 -0.06 22.19
CA PRO A 124 -7.41 0.63 22.27
C PRO A 124 -6.65 0.20 23.52
N ARG A 125 -5.34 -0.06 23.37
CA ARG A 125 -4.41 -0.32 24.47
C ARG A 125 -3.49 0.86 24.66
N ALA A 126 -3.35 1.34 25.90
CA ALA A 126 -2.42 2.43 26.20
C ALA A 126 -0.99 1.89 26.34
N ALA A 127 -0.06 2.52 25.62
CA ALA A 127 1.38 2.34 25.73
C ALA A 127 2.07 3.69 25.51
N GLN A 128 3.36 3.79 25.82
CA GLN A 128 4.16 4.97 25.51
C GLN A 128 5.32 4.56 24.59
N ILE A 129 5.33 5.07 23.36
CA ILE A 129 6.39 4.80 22.37
C ILE A 129 7.15 6.11 22.14
N TRP A 130 8.47 6.10 22.33
CA TRP A 130 9.33 7.29 22.22
C TRP A 130 8.81 8.51 23.01
N ASP A 131 8.41 8.27 24.25
CA ASP A 131 7.81 9.26 25.16
C ASP A 131 6.45 9.83 24.72
N GLU A 132 5.86 9.35 23.62
CA GLU A 132 4.53 9.74 23.15
C GLU A 132 3.44 8.76 23.60
N ASP A 133 2.34 9.29 24.12
CA ASP A 133 1.15 8.50 24.48
C ASP A 133 0.54 7.85 23.22
N CYS A 134 0.66 6.54 23.13
CA CYS A 134 0.12 5.73 22.05
C CYS A 134 -1.18 5.04 22.51
N LYS A 135 -2.21 5.17 21.68
CA LYS A 135 -3.38 4.28 21.74
C LYS A 135 -3.24 3.28 20.61
N LEU A 136 -2.91 2.05 20.97
CA LEU A 136 -2.68 0.95 20.03
C LEU A 136 -3.78 0.93 18.96
N TYR A 137 -3.34 0.73 17.72
CA TYR A 137 -4.13 0.76 16.48
C TYR A 137 -4.66 2.15 16.13
N LYS A 138 -5.35 2.86 17.03
CA LYS A 138 -5.96 4.17 16.72
C LYS A 138 -4.94 5.29 16.46
N HIS A 139 -3.80 5.29 17.15
CA HIS A 139 -2.74 6.28 17.02
C HIS A 139 -1.39 5.57 17.07
N ASN A 140 -1.05 4.85 15.99
CA ASN A 140 0.21 4.10 15.88
C ASN A 140 1.31 4.98 15.24
N PRO A 141 2.28 5.51 16.02
CA PRO A 141 3.36 6.32 15.46
C PRO A 141 4.30 5.52 14.53
N MET A 142 4.44 4.22 14.76
CA MET A 142 5.26 3.33 13.92
C MET A 142 4.65 3.16 12.53
N PHE A 143 3.32 3.03 12.42
CA PHE A 143 2.67 2.80 11.14
C PHE A 143 2.98 3.90 10.12
N ASN A 144 2.93 5.16 10.55
CA ASN A 144 3.24 6.29 9.67
C ASN A 144 4.72 6.34 9.29
N LEU A 145 5.61 6.06 10.25
CA LEU A 145 7.06 6.07 10.03
C LEU A 145 7.48 4.97 9.05
N ASN A 146 7.08 3.72 9.31
CA ASN A 146 7.36 2.58 8.43
C ASN A 146 6.77 2.79 7.03
N MET A 147 5.56 3.36 6.93
CA MET A 147 4.97 3.70 5.65
C MET A 147 5.78 4.75 4.88
N ASP A 148 6.22 5.83 5.55
CA ASP A 148 7.04 6.87 4.93
C ASP A 148 8.35 6.29 4.40
N ASP A 149 9.02 5.48 5.22
CA ASP A 149 10.28 4.81 4.86
C ASP A 149 10.08 3.85 3.68
N ASP A 150 9.05 3.00 3.73
CA ASP A 150 8.73 2.05 2.66
C ASP A 150 8.36 2.77 1.37
N TRP A 151 7.57 3.85 1.42
CA TRP A 151 7.23 4.59 0.21
C TRP A 151 8.46 5.25 -0.41
N ASN A 152 9.30 5.89 0.41
CA ASN A 152 10.53 6.54 -0.08
C ASN A 152 11.48 5.49 -0.69
N MET A 153 11.62 4.31 -0.07
CA MET A 153 12.48 3.23 -0.56
C MET A 153 11.93 2.58 -1.84
N ASN A 154 10.62 2.55 -2.02
CA ASN A 154 9.97 1.85 -3.14
C ASN A 154 9.55 2.75 -4.30
N SER A 155 9.58 4.08 -4.13
CA SER A 155 9.43 5.01 -5.25
C SER A 155 10.49 4.78 -6.34
N ILE A 156 10.11 4.95 -7.60
CA ILE A 156 11.04 4.80 -8.73
C ILE A 156 11.93 6.06 -8.80
N PRO A 157 13.24 5.97 -8.54
CA PRO A 157 14.12 7.14 -8.58
C PRO A 157 14.28 7.66 -10.02
N ASP A 158 14.42 8.98 -10.17
CA ASP A 158 14.62 9.59 -11.50
C ASP A 158 15.93 9.12 -12.17
N SER A 159 16.94 8.69 -11.40
CA SER A 159 18.20 8.16 -11.94
C SER A 159 18.02 6.87 -12.76
N MET A 160 16.91 6.13 -12.57
CA MET A 160 16.58 4.96 -13.39
C MET A 160 16.09 5.33 -14.80
N LEU A 161 15.96 6.63 -15.11
CA LEU A 161 15.69 7.14 -16.46
C LEU A 161 16.98 7.41 -17.24
N ASP A 162 18.15 7.36 -16.60
CA ASP A 162 19.43 7.65 -17.24
C ASP A 162 19.91 6.46 -18.09
N GLU A 163 20.35 6.73 -19.33
CA GLU A 163 20.78 5.70 -20.30
C GLU A 163 22.02 4.89 -19.85
N ASP A 164 22.76 5.39 -18.85
CA ASP A 164 23.95 4.75 -18.27
C ASP A 164 23.63 3.78 -17.11
N ASP A 165 22.36 3.61 -16.75
CA ASP A 165 21.97 2.71 -15.68
C ASP A 165 22.13 1.24 -16.10
N THR A 166 22.92 0.48 -15.33
CA THR A 166 23.17 -0.96 -15.54
C THR A 166 22.03 -1.85 -15.04
N THR A 167 20.96 -1.25 -14.49
CA THR A 167 19.80 -1.98 -13.97
C THR A 167 19.14 -2.82 -15.05
N SER A 168 18.86 -4.09 -14.75
CA SER A 168 18.27 -4.99 -15.74
C SER A 168 16.80 -4.64 -16.01
N ALA A 169 16.30 -4.98 -17.19
CA ALA A 169 14.88 -4.78 -17.51
C ALA A 169 13.94 -5.51 -16.54
N SER A 170 14.38 -6.63 -15.96
CA SER A 170 13.62 -7.38 -14.95
C SER A 170 13.53 -6.60 -13.64
N ASP A 171 14.65 -6.01 -13.19
CA ASP A 171 14.68 -5.23 -11.94
C ASP A 171 13.83 -3.96 -12.08
N ILE A 172 13.85 -3.32 -13.26
CA ILE A 172 12.99 -2.16 -13.55
C ILE A 172 11.50 -2.57 -13.50
N GLN A 173 11.15 -3.72 -14.08
CA GLN A 173 9.78 -4.24 -14.05
C GLN A 173 9.33 -4.52 -12.62
N GLU A 174 10.14 -5.24 -11.84
CA GLU A 174 9.85 -5.56 -10.43
C GLU A 174 9.66 -4.28 -9.60
N LYS A 175 10.53 -3.28 -9.78
CA LYS A 175 10.42 -1.99 -9.09
C LYS A 175 9.15 -1.23 -9.46
N CYS A 176 8.77 -1.28 -10.74
CA CYS A 176 7.53 -0.67 -11.22
C CYS A 176 6.29 -1.35 -10.64
N ASP A 177 6.32 -2.69 -10.52
CA ASP A 177 5.22 -3.47 -9.94
C ASP A 177 5.11 -3.20 -8.44
N ASP A 178 6.22 -3.23 -7.70
CA ASP A 178 6.26 -2.89 -6.27
C ASP A 178 5.69 -1.49 -6.00
N TYR A 179 6.17 -0.49 -6.76
CA TYR A 179 5.70 0.90 -6.62
C TYR A 179 4.21 1.03 -6.89
N MET A 180 3.71 0.35 -7.92
CA MET A 180 2.30 0.36 -8.29
C MET A 180 1.42 -0.32 -7.24
N ASN A 181 1.80 -1.52 -6.81
CA ASN A 181 1.08 -2.31 -5.82
C ASN A 181 0.99 -1.58 -4.48
N TYR A 182 2.13 -1.08 -4.00
CA TYR A 182 2.19 -0.35 -2.74
C TYR A 182 1.40 0.97 -2.81
N SER A 183 1.57 1.75 -3.88
CA SER A 183 0.83 3.01 -4.04
C SER A 183 -0.68 2.79 -4.10
N ALA A 184 -1.15 1.70 -4.72
CA ALA A 184 -2.57 1.37 -4.73
C ALA A 184 -3.09 0.97 -3.33
N PHE A 185 -2.28 0.29 -2.51
CA PHE A 185 -2.59 0.03 -1.11
C PHE A 185 -2.70 1.35 -0.31
N LEU A 186 -1.72 2.25 -0.46
CA LEU A 186 -1.73 3.55 0.19
C LEU A 186 -2.92 4.40 -0.24
N ALA A 187 -3.31 4.34 -1.51
CA ALA A 187 -4.49 5.04 -2.03
C ALA A 187 -5.77 4.54 -1.36
N ARG A 188 -5.94 3.23 -1.11
CA ARG A 188 -7.10 2.70 -0.36
C ARG A 188 -7.14 3.22 1.07
N CYS A 189 -6.01 3.14 1.76
CA CYS A 189 -5.89 3.62 3.13
C CYS A 189 -6.12 5.14 3.23
N THR A 190 -5.65 5.90 2.24
CA THR A 190 -5.94 7.33 2.08
C THR A 190 -7.43 7.59 1.85
N GLY A 191 -8.06 6.81 0.96
CA GLY A 191 -9.49 6.87 0.64
C GLY A 191 -10.37 6.70 1.87
N ALA A 192 -9.96 5.85 2.81
CA ALA A 192 -10.63 5.63 4.09
C ALA A 192 -10.31 6.68 5.16
N GLY A 193 -9.47 7.67 4.86
CA GLY A 193 -9.10 8.73 5.80
C GLY A 193 -8.15 8.29 6.90
N LEU A 194 -7.45 7.16 6.73
CA LEU A 194 -6.44 6.67 7.69
C LEU A 194 -5.22 7.61 7.75
N TYR A 195 -5.04 8.42 6.71
CA TYR A 195 -3.93 9.35 6.61
C TYR A 195 -4.40 10.79 6.60
N LYS A 196 -4.21 11.45 7.74
CA LYS A 196 -4.08 12.89 7.82
C LYS A 196 -2.78 13.17 8.55
N ASN A 197 -1.71 13.41 7.79
CA ASN A 197 -0.50 13.92 8.39
C ASN A 197 -0.81 15.34 8.91
N LYS A 198 -1.02 15.45 10.23
CA LYS A 198 -1.30 16.72 10.90
C LYS A 198 -0.02 17.38 11.41
N THR A 199 1.08 16.62 11.50
CA THR A 199 2.35 17.03 12.09
C THR A 199 3.27 17.66 11.06
N THR A 200 3.23 17.18 9.81
CA THR A 200 3.79 17.89 8.67
C THR A 200 2.64 18.52 7.90
N ASP A 201 2.79 19.77 7.49
CA ASP A 201 1.81 20.50 6.68
C ASP A 201 1.60 19.87 5.28
N SER A 202 2.15 18.68 5.03
CA SER A 202 2.14 17.91 3.78
C SER A 202 1.02 16.86 3.77
N GLY A 203 -0.19 17.26 4.18
CA GLY A 203 -1.38 16.41 4.09
C GLY A 203 -1.45 15.72 2.72
N TYR A 204 -1.63 14.40 2.71
CA TYR A 204 -1.71 13.60 1.49
C TYR A 204 -0.44 13.51 0.63
N LYS A 205 0.77 13.74 1.21
CA LYS A 205 2.10 13.57 0.59
C LYS A 205 2.13 12.53 -0.55
N TYR A 206 1.87 11.27 -0.25
CA TYR A 206 2.01 10.18 -1.23
C TYR A 206 1.16 10.37 -2.48
N CYS A 207 -0.08 10.83 -2.30
CA CYS A 207 -1.00 11.09 -3.40
C CYS A 207 -0.54 12.29 -4.21
N THR A 208 -0.14 13.39 -3.56
CA THR A 208 0.27 14.61 -4.27
C THR A 208 1.54 14.35 -5.09
N TYR A 209 2.56 13.75 -4.47
CA TYR A 209 3.80 13.41 -5.16
C TYR A 209 3.58 12.35 -6.25
N GLY A 210 2.79 11.31 -5.98
CA GLY A 210 2.52 10.25 -6.95
C GLY A 210 1.72 10.73 -8.17
N ILE A 211 0.78 11.65 -7.98
CA ILE A 211 0.02 12.25 -9.09
C ILE A 211 0.90 13.20 -9.91
N ASP A 212 1.67 14.08 -9.26
CA ASP A 212 2.61 14.98 -9.93
C ASP A 212 3.63 14.19 -10.78
N ASP A 213 4.23 13.16 -10.18
CA ASP A 213 5.27 12.34 -10.82
C ASP A 213 4.77 11.63 -12.08
N GLY A 214 3.49 11.24 -12.11
CA GLY A 214 2.88 10.61 -13.28
C GLY A 214 2.42 11.57 -14.38
N LEU A 215 2.19 12.86 -14.08
CA LEU A 215 1.48 13.77 -14.98
C LEU A 215 2.27 15.02 -15.41
N GLU A 216 3.12 15.55 -14.55
CA GLU A 216 3.81 16.82 -14.81
C GLU A 216 5.24 16.62 -15.34
N LYS A 217 5.83 15.44 -15.17
CA LYS A 217 7.14 15.10 -15.74
C LYS A 217 6.99 14.61 -17.18
N ASP A 218 7.65 15.30 -18.12
CA ASP A 218 7.81 14.81 -19.49
C ASP A 218 8.75 13.59 -19.48
N MET A 219 8.17 12.40 -19.63
CA MET A 219 8.90 11.13 -19.59
C MET A 219 8.87 10.42 -20.95
N PRO A 220 9.96 9.76 -21.35
CA PRO A 220 9.96 8.87 -22.51
C PRO A 220 8.91 7.75 -22.37
N GLN A 221 8.43 7.24 -23.51
CA GLN A 221 7.58 6.05 -23.48
C GLN A 221 8.37 4.85 -22.96
N GLY A 222 7.74 4.08 -22.09
CA GLY A 222 8.37 2.94 -21.44
C GLY A 222 7.63 2.53 -20.18
N ILE A 223 8.14 1.49 -19.54
CA ILE A 223 7.50 0.89 -18.36
C ILE A 223 7.44 1.83 -17.16
N ILE A 224 8.49 2.63 -16.92
CA ILE A 224 8.54 3.59 -15.82
C ILE A 224 7.44 4.65 -15.99
N ARG A 225 7.29 5.19 -17.20
CA ARG A 225 6.22 6.14 -17.49
C ARG A 225 4.84 5.50 -17.31
N LYS A 226 4.66 4.27 -17.81
CA LYS A 226 3.41 3.52 -17.64
C LYS A 226 3.07 3.37 -16.16
N SER A 227 4.00 2.87 -15.34
CA SER A 227 3.76 2.65 -13.91
C SER A 227 3.45 3.94 -13.16
N ARG A 228 4.17 5.04 -13.42
CA ARG A 228 3.90 6.35 -12.80
C ARG A 228 2.50 6.89 -13.16
N ILE A 229 2.07 6.77 -14.42
CA ILE A 229 0.71 7.19 -14.81
C ILE A 229 -0.36 6.30 -14.16
N LEU A 230 -0.12 4.98 -14.09
CA LEU A 230 -1.04 4.05 -13.40
C LEU A 230 -1.15 4.37 -11.91
N VAL A 231 -0.03 4.71 -11.25
CA VAL A 231 -0.01 5.15 -9.84
C VAL A 231 -0.81 6.44 -9.67
N ALA A 232 -0.55 7.46 -10.48
CA ALA A 232 -1.31 8.71 -10.45
C ALA A 232 -2.81 8.47 -10.60
N ALA A 233 -3.20 7.64 -11.58
CA ALA A 233 -4.60 7.32 -11.82
C ALA A 233 -5.21 6.56 -10.64
N ASN A 234 -4.52 5.55 -10.08
CA ASN A 234 -4.99 4.79 -8.93
C ASN A 234 -5.20 5.67 -7.68
N TYR A 235 -4.33 6.65 -7.43
CA TYR A 235 -4.56 7.63 -6.36
C TYR A 235 -5.86 8.40 -6.56
N VAL A 236 -6.16 8.86 -7.78
CA VAL A 236 -7.43 9.53 -8.06
C VAL A 236 -8.62 8.57 -7.94
N LEU A 237 -8.51 7.35 -8.47
CA LEU A 237 -9.58 6.35 -8.45
C LEU A 237 -9.99 5.94 -7.03
N LEU A 238 -9.01 5.74 -6.16
CA LEU A 238 -9.22 5.17 -4.82
C LEU A 238 -9.30 6.24 -3.73
N SER A 239 -8.65 7.39 -3.92
CA SER A 239 -8.55 8.47 -2.91
C SER A 239 -8.91 9.87 -3.42
N GLY A 240 -9.44 10.00 -4.64
CA GLY A 240 -9.67 11.30 -5.27
C GLY A 240 -10.56 12.26 -4.47
N ARG A 241 -11.58 11.76 -3.76
CA ARG A 241 -12.43 12.60 -2.91
C ARG A 241 -11.65 13.21 -1.73
N PRO A 242 -11.00 12.43 -0.84
CA PRO A 242 -10.16 13.00 0.21
C PRO A 242 -9.08 13.94 -0.30
N VAL A 243 -8.43 13.63 -1.42
CA VAL A 243 -7.38 14.48 -2.02
C VAL A 243 -7.98 15.81 -2.50
N ARG A 244 -9.13 15.78 -3.18
CA ARG A 244 -9.84 17.01 -3.56
C ARG A 244 -10.24 17.82 -2.34
N ASP A 245 -10.85 17.19 -1.34
CA ASP A 245 -11.30 17.87 -0.13
C ASP A 245 -10.11 18.57 0.57
N PHE A 246 -8.92 17.96 0.53
CA PHE A 246 -7.68 18.60 0.95
C PHE A 246 -7.31 19.81 0.09
N CYS A 247 -7.25 19.67 -1.24
CA CYS A 247 -6.93 20.78 -2.14
C CYS A 247 -7.89 21.98 -1.98
N TYR A 248 -9.13 21.71 -1.57
CA TYR A 248 -10.19 22.70 -1.38
C TYR A 248 -10.36 23.14 0.08
N SER A 249 -9.59 22.59 1.01
CA SER A 249 -9.71 22.88 2.45
C SER A 249 -9.21 24.27 2.84
N TYR A 250 -8.32 24.86 2.03
CA TYR A 250 -7.77 26.20 2.26
C TYR A 250 -8.68 27.29 1.67
N PRO A 251 -8.71 28.49 2.29
CA PRO A 251 -9.43 29.65 1.75
C PRO A 251 -8.97 29.98 0.32
N SER A 252 -9.92 30.19 -0.59
CA SER A 252 -9.65 30.40 -2.02
C SER A 252 -8.91 31.71 -2.33
N ASP A 253 -8.96 32.67 -1.41
CA ASP A 253 -8.26 33.95 -1.51
C ASP A 253 -6.81 33.88 -1.01
N SER A 254 -6.45 32.84 -0.23
CA SER A 254 -5.09 32.58 0.22
C SER A 254 -4.20 32.04 -0.89
N ASP A 255 -2.91 32.38 -0.86
CA ASP A 255 -1.94 31.90 -1.86
C ASP A 255 -1.87 30.37 -1.89
N ARG A 256 -1.92 29.74 -0.72
CA ARG A 256 -1.98 28.28 -0.60
C ARG A 256 -3.24 27.71 -1.22
N GLY A 257 -4.42 28.25 -0.89
CA GLY A 257 -5.68 27.75 -1.45
C GLY A 257 -5.81 27.92 -2.96
N LYS A 258 -5.15 28.94 -3.56
CA LYS A 258 -5.03 29.05 -5.01
C LYS A 258 -4.11 27.95 -5.57
N MET A 259 -2.91 27.82 -5.01
CA MET A 259 -1.92 26.82 -5.43
C MET A 259 -2.48 25.40 -5.43
N GLU A 260 -3.15 24.99 -4.35
CA GLU A 260 -3.70 23.63 -4.22
C GLU A 260 -4.87 23.35 -5.20
N ARG A 261 -5.68 24.38 -5.50
CA ARG A 261 -6.77 24.27 -6.49
C ARG A 261 -6.23 24.25 -7.92
N ASP A 262 -5.22 25.06 -8.19
CA ASP A 262 -4.54 25.11 -9.49
C ASP A 262 -3.85 23.77 -9.76
N MET A 263 -3.21 23.17 -8.75
CA MET A 263 -2.65 21.82 -8.82
C MET A 263 -3.70 20.77 -9.20
N TRP A 264 -4.84 20.71 -8.49
CA TRP A 264 -5.94 19.79 -8.83
C TRP A 264 -6.44 19.99 -10.27
N ASN A 265 -6.58 21.25 -10.70
CA ASN A 265 -7.01 21.56 -12.07
C ASN A 265 -5.96 21.18 -13.11
N SER A 266 -4.67 21.37 -12.82
CA SER A 266 -3.57 20.96 -13.70
C SER A 266 -3.60 19.45 -13.94
N TRP A 267 -3.64 18.66 -12.87
CA TRP A 267 -3.74 17.20 -12.94
C TRP A 267 -4.95 16.73 -13.74
N LYS A 268 -6.12 17.34 -13.51
CA LYS A 268 -7.34 17.04 -14.26
C LYS A 268 -7.13 17.24 -15.76
N GLU A 269 -6.58 18.38 -16.19
CA GLU A 269 -6.32 18.62 -17.61
C GLU A 269 -5.23 17.68 -18.17
N ARG A 270 -4.19 17.36 -17.39
CA ARG A 270 -3.15 16.41 -17.80
C ARG A 270 -3.70 15.00 -18.04
N PHE A 271 -4.56 14.50 -17.15
CA PHE A 271 -5.22 13.21 -17.37
C PHE A 271 -6.04 13.18 -18.66
N LYS A 272 -6.74 14.28 -18.98
CA LYS A 272 -7.47 14.40 -20.25
C LYS A 272 -6.53 14.34 -21.45
N VAL A 273 -5.41 15.07 -21.41
CA VAL A 273 -4.39 15.05 -22.47
C VAL A 273 -3.87 13.63 -22.70
N VAL A 274 -3.53 12.89 -21.63
CA VAL A 274 -3.07 11.50 -21.74
C VAL A 274 -4.17 10.59 -22.29
N ALA A 275 -5.41 10.75 -21.83
CA ALA A 275 -6.55 9.93 -22.27
C ALA A 275 -6.89 10.11 -23.77
N ASP A 276 -6.65 11.31 -24.31
CA ASP A 276 -6.94 11.69 -25.69
C ASP A 276 -5.74 11.48 -26.65
N SER A 277 -4.55 11.20 -26.12
CA SER A 277 -3.34 11.00 -26.92
C SER A 277 -3.45 9.79 -27.85
N GLN A 278 -2.97 9.92 -29.09
CA GLN A 278 -3.06 8.88 -30.11
C GLN A 278 -2.05 7.75 -29.90
N ASP A 279 -0.89 8.07 -29.32
CA ASP A 279 0.27 7.16 -29.24
C ASP A 279 0.36 6.42 -27.88
N GLU A 280 -0.66 6.56 -27.02
CA GLU A 280 -0.69 5.95 -25.69
C GLU A 280 -1.24 4.52 -25.67
N ASP A 281 -0.75 3.74 -24.70
CA ASP A 281 -1.26 2.41 -24.39
C ASP A 281 -2.77 2.46 -24.09
N PRO A 282 -3.61 1.58 -24.69
CA PRO A 282 -5.05 1.54 -24.42
C PRO A 282 -5.42 1.44 -22.94
N GLU A 283 -4.64 0.73 -22.13
CA GLU A 283 -4.83 0.60 -20.68
C GLU A 283 -4.63 1.97 -20.00
N ILE A 284 -3.54 2.66 -20.34
CA ILE A 284 -3.25 4.01 -19.84
C ILE A 284 -4.40 4.96 -20.23
N LYS A 285 -4.87 4.91 -21.48
CA LYS A 285 -5.96 5.77 -21.93
C LYS A 285 -7.26 5.52 -21.16
N GLU A 286 -7.57 4.27 -20.88
CA GLU A 286 -8.79 3.91 -20.17
C GLU A 286 -8.75 4.33 -18.71
N VAL A 287 -7.66 4.04 -18.00
CA VAL A 287 -7.54 4.36 -16.57
C VAL A 287 -7.46 5.88 -16.35
N THR A 288 -6.75 6.61 -17.21
CA THR A 288 -6.68 8.08 -17.15
C THR A 288 -8.01 8.74 -17.47
N ARG A 289 -8.80 8.18 -18.40
CA ARG A 289 -10.18 8.62 -18.66
C ARG A 289 -11.09 8.44 -17.45
N LYS A 290 -10.98 7.31 -16.75
CA LYS A 290 -11.72 7.08 -15.50
C LYS A 290 -11.30 8.04 -14.39
N ALA A 291 -9.99 8.25 -14.21
CA ALA A 291 -9.45 9.21 -13.25
C ALA A 291 -9.94 10.63 -13.55
N HIS A 292 -9.82 11.10 -14.80
CA HIS A 292 -10.33 12.40 -15.23
C HIS A 292 -11.84 12.55 -14.93
N LYS A 293 -12.64 11.53 -15.22
CA LYS A 293 -14.07 11.55 -14.91
C LYS A 293 -14.34 11.78 -13.42
N ILE A 294 -13.64 11.06 -12.54
CA ILE A 294 -13.76 11.25 -11.09
C ILE A 294 -13.38 12.69 -10.69
N MET A 295 -12.34 13.26 -11.30
CA MET A 295 -11.92 14.63 -11.00
C MET A 295 -12.89 15.70 -11.50
N VAL A 296 -13.71 15.38 -12.51
CA VAL A 296 -14.78 16.26 -13.02
C VAL A 296 -16.05 16.12 -12.18
N ASP A 297 -16.37 14.91 -11.73
CA ASP A 297 -17.57 14.61 -10.95
C ASP A 297 -17.52 15.18 -9.52
N TYR A 298 -16.33 15.54 -9.02
CA TYR A 298 -16.10 16.15 -7.71
C TYR A 298 -15.80 17.64 -7.81
#